data_AF-A0AAN8CCB8-F1
#
_entry.id   AF-A0AAN8CCB8-F1
#
_cell.length_a   1.000
_cell.length_b   1.000
_cell.length_c   1.000
_cell.angle_alpha   90.00
_cell.angle_beta   90.00
_cell.angle_gamma   90.00
#
_symmetry.space_group_name_H-M   'P 1'
#
loop_
_entity.id
_entity.type
_entity.pdbx_description
1 polymer ?
#
loop_
_entity_poly.entity_id
_entity_poly.type
_entity_poly.pdbx_seq_one_letter_code
_entity_poly.pdbx_strand_id
1 'polypeptide(L)'
;MSKYGTLSDGDGQMVVLSIGRDLHMSCSLEDGKATLLLEKCDEGELKKISDDGDMDRFLFFKRTVGVSQNSFESVKCRGWLISTSWEEESKPLEMCEVDSANRLTCFKLN
;
A
#
# COMPACT_ATOMS: atom_id res chain seq x y z
N MET A 1 -6.71 -7.12 -6.09
CA MET A 1 -6.66 -6.66 -4.69
C MET A 1 -7.34 -7.71 -3.82
N SER A 2 -6.63 -8.21 -2.82
CA SER A 2 -7.12 -9.26 -1.91
C SER A 2 -7.30 -8.71 -0.50
N LYS A 3 -8.38 -9.10 0.18
CA LYS A 3 -8.71 -8.64 1.55
C LYS A 3 -8.10 -9.59 2.58
N TYR A 4 -7.48 -9.05 3.63
CA TYR A 4 -6.83 -9.86 4.67
C TYR A 4 -7.45 -9.67 6.06
N GLY A 5 -8.02 -8.50 6.35
CA GLY A 5 -8.63 -8.26 7.64
C GLY A 5 -9.27 -6.88 7.74
N THR A 6 -10.00 -6.66 8.82
CA THR A 6 -10.49 -5.34 9.25
C THR A 6 -10.02 -5.15 10.68
N LEU A 7 -9.17 -4.15 10.93
CA LEU A 7 -8.88 -3.74 12.31
C LEU A 7 -10.06 -2.93 12.83
N SER A 8 -10.39 -3.11 14.10
CA SER A 8 -11.58 -2.55 14.75
C SER A 8 -11.50 -1.05 15.04
N ASP A 9 -10.48 -0.34 14.57
CA ASP A 9 -10.20 1.03 15.01
C ASP A 9 -9.78 1.94 13.86
N GLY A 10 -10.76 2.46 13.11
CA GLY A 10 -10.60 3.63 12.22
C GLY A 10 -9.65 3.56 11.01
N ASP A 11 -8.78 2.54 10.91
CA ASP A 11 -7.68 2.49 9.95
C ASP A 11 -8.05 1.95 8.56
N GLY A 12 -9.29 1.52 8.35
CA GLY A 12 -9.77 1.01 7.07
C GLY A 12 -9.47 -0.48 6.86
N GLN A 13 -9.61 -0.94 5.62
CA GLN A 13 -9.50 -2.35 5.26
C GLN A 13 -8.06 -2.73 4.91
N MET A 14 -7.53 -3.80 5.50
CA MET A 14 -6.20 -4.30 5.14
C MET A 14 -6.27 -5.11 3.84
N VAL A 15 -5.42 -4.73 2.88
CA VAL A 15 -5.37 -5.33 1.55
C VAL A 15 -3.94 -5.63 1.11
N VAL A 16 -3.82 -6.61 0.22
CA VAL A 16 -2.62 -6.82 -0.61
C VAL A 16 -2.93 -6.38 -2.04
N LEU A 17 -2.00 -5.64 -2.62
CA LEU A 17 -2.04 -5.18 -4.00
C LEU A 17 -1.12 -6.07 -4.84
N SER A 18 -1.66 -6.63 -5.92
CA SER A 18 -0.96 -7.63 -6.75
C SER A 18 -1.10 -7.32 -8.22
N ILE A 19 -0.07 -7.65 -8.99
CA ILE A 19 -0.06 -7.63 -10.46
C ILE A 19 0.09 -9.08 -10.93
N GLY A 20 -1.02 -9.69 -11.36
CA GLY A 20 -1.01 -11.12 -11.69
C GLY A 20 -1.07 -12.00 -10.43
N ARG A 21 -0.35 -13.13 -10.43
CA ARG A 21 -0.48 -14.18 -9.40
C ARG A 21 0.60 -14.15 -8.32
N ASP A 22 1.82 -13.81 -8.67
CA ASP A 22 3.00 -13.94 -7.80
C ASP A 22 3.73 -12.62 -7.56
N LEU A 23 3.33 -11.52 -8.21
CA LEU A 23 3.94 -10.20 -8.00
C LEU A 23 3.04 -9.33 -7.12
N HIS A 24 3.59 -8.91 -5.99
CA HIS A 24 2.88 -8.17 -4.95
C HIS A 24 3.61 -6.88 -4.63
N MET A 25 2.85 -5.81 -4.40
CA MET A 25 3.43 -4.56 -3.92
C MET A 25 3.85 -4.74 -2.46
N SER A 26 5.06 -4.30 -2.14
CA SER A 26 5.59 -4.27 -0.78
C SER A 26 6.18 -2.90 -0.46
N CYS A 27 6.34 -2.64 0.83
CA CYS A 27 6.92 -1.40 1.33
C CYS A 27 8.08 -1.70 2.27
N SER A 28 9.25 -1.13 1.97
CA SER A 28 10.40 -1.11 2.89
C SER A 28 10.63 0.31 3.40
N LEU A 29 11.29 0.44 4.54
CA LEU A 29 11.78 1.70 5.08
C LEU A 29 13.30 1.66 5.04
N GLU A 30 13.91 2.50 4.21
CA GLU A 30 15.36 2.60 4.04
C GLU A 30 15.76 4.07 4.21
N ASP A 31 16.72 4.33 5.10
CA ASP A 31 17.22 5.69 5.39
C ASP A 31 16.11 6.70 5.71
N GLY A 32 15.05 6.25 6.40
CA GLY A 32 13.91 7.08 6.78
C GLY A 32 12.93 7.40 5.63
N LYS A 33 13.15 6.84 4.44
CA LYS A 33 12.25 6.98 3.29
C LYS A 33 11.58 5.65 2.99
N ALA A 34 10.25 5.67 2.88
CA ALA A 34 9.53 4.47 2.44
C ALA A 34 9.71 4.26 0.93
N THR A 35 9.96 3.02 0.54
CA THR A 35 10.13 2.63 -0.87
C THR A 35 9.04 1.62 -1.24
N LEU A 36 8.39 1.85 -2.37
CA LEU A 36 7.43 0.91 -2.96
C LEU A 36 8.17 -0.03 -3.90
N LEU A 37 8.03 -1.33 -3.68
CA LEU A 37 8.68 -2.37 -4.47
C LEU A 37 7.62 -3.33 -5.04
N LEU A 38 8.02 -4.04 -6.09
CA LEU A 38 7.26 -5.16 -6.62
C LEU A 38 8.06 -6.43 -6.32
N GLU A 39 7.54 -7.25 -5.41
CA GLU A 39 8.20 -8.45 -4.91
C GLU A 39 7.48 -9.70 -5.41
N LYS A 40 8.28 -10.73 -5.76
CA LYS A 40 7.75 -12.05 -6.06
C LYS A 40 7.50 -12.83 -4.76
N CYS A 41 6.26 -13.22 -4.51
CA CYS A 41 5.88 -14.00 -3.34
C CYS A 41 4.75 -14.98 -3.71
N ASP A 42 4.85 -16.23 -3.27
CA ASP A 42 3.78 -17.20 -3.51
C ASP A 42 2.58 -16.94 -2.58
N GLU A 43 1.36 -17.13 -3.09
CA GLU A 43 0.12 -16.95 -2.31
C GLU A 43 0.07 -17.78 -1.02
N GLY A 44 0.75 -18.94 -1.00
CA GLY A 44 0.86 -19.78 0.19
C GLY A 44 1.63 -19.13 1.33
N GLU A 45 2.64 -18.31 1.01
CA GLU A 45 3.43 -17.56 1.99
C GLU A 45 2.69 -16.30 2.45
N LEU A 46 1.95 -15.64 1.55
CA LEU A 46 1.08 -14.49 1.92
C LEU A 46 -0.03 -14.88 2.89
N LYS A 47 -0.52 -16.12 2.87
CA LYS A 47 -1.53 -16.59 3.84
C LYS A 47 -0.98 -16.77 5.25
N LYS A 48 0.35 -16.75 5.44
CA LYS A 48 1.02 -16.81 6.73
C LYS A 48 1.34 -15.43 7.30
N ILE A 49 0.62 -14.38 6.86
CA ILE A 49 0.62 -13.07 7.51
C ILE A 49 0.06 -13.25 8.93
N SER A 50 0.93 -13.71 9.81
CA SER A 50 0.83 -13.70 11.26
C SER A 50 1.94 -12.77 11.76
N ASP A 51 1.71 -12.10 12.88
CA ASP A 51 2.53 -11.01 13.47
C ASP A 51 4.05 -11.30 13.66
N ASP A 52 4.54 -12.49 13.31
CA ASP A 52 5.91 -12.96 13.54
C ASP A 52 6.78 -13.00 12.26
N GLY A 53 6.18 -12.84 11.08
CA GLY A 53 6.90 -12.72 9.81
C GLY A 53 6.81 -11.29 9.29
N ASP A 54 7.90 -10.78 8.69
CA ASP A 54 8.01 -9.45 8.04
C ASP A 54 7.05 -9.27 6.83
N MET A 55 5.88 -9.90 6.86
CA MET A 55 4.89 -9.96 5.80
C MET A 55 3.90 -8.79 5.86
N ASP A 56 3.89 -8.02 6.95
CA ASP A 56 3.18 -6.75 7.05
C ASP A 56 3.67 -5.71 6.01
N ARG A 57 4.89 -5.90 5.47
CA ARG A 57 5.41 -5.12 4.33
C ARG A 57 4.53 -5.20 3.08
N PHE A 58 3.73 -6.25 2.91
CA PHE A 58 2.78 -6.40 1.80
C PHE A 58 1.40 -5.80 2.07
N LEU A 59 1.14 -5.39 3.31
CA LEU A 59 -0.17 -4.94 3.74
C LEU A 59 -0.29 -3.43 3.60
N PHE A 60 -1.44 -3.02 3.08
CA PHE A 60 -1.83 -1.62 2.99
C PHE A 60 -3.19 -1.43 3.63
N PHE A 61 -3.33 -0.34 4.38
CA PHE A 61 -4.62 0.19 4.79
C PHE A 61 -5.27 0.87 3.60
N LYS A 62 -6.34 0.27 3.09
CA LYS A 62 -7.24 0.90 2.16
C LYS A 62 -8.25 1.75 2.94
N ARG A 63 -8.14 3.07 2.81
CA ARG A 63 -9.12 4.04 3.33
C ARG A 63 -9.98 4.55 2.17
N THR A 64 -11.28 4.65 2.38
CA THR A 64 -12.20 5.22 1.38
C THR A 64 -12.77 6.52 1.93
N VAL A 65 -12.59 7.61 1.19
CA VAL A 65 -13.07 8.95 1.53
C VAL A 65 -14.12 9.38 0.51
N GLY A 66 -15.22 9.96 1.00
CA GLY A 66 -16.36 10.34 0.18
C GLY A 66 -17.02 9.12 -0.47
N VAL A 67 -17.35 9.24 -1.77
CA VAL A 67 -18.13 8.20 -2.48
C VAL A 67 -17.25 7.09 -3.06
N SER A 68 -16.04 7.42 -3.55
CA SER A 68 -15.23 6.46 -4.33
C SER A 68 -13.73 6.75 -4.38
N GLN A 69 -13.22 7.70 -3.59
CA GLN A 69 -11.79 7.96 -3.54
C GLN A 69 -11.13 7.02 -2.52
N ASN A 70 -10.09 6.31 -2.96
CA ASN A 70 -9.38 5.35 -2.13
C ASN A 70 -7.93 5.77 -1.98
N SER A 71 -7.39 5.68 -0.77
CA SER A 71 -5.96 5.81 -0.52
C SER A 71 -5.42 4.52 0.06
N PHE A 72 -4.11 4.31 -0.10
CA PHE A 72 -3.41 3.10 0.32
C PHE A 72 -2.20 3.51 1.14
N GLU A 73 -2.31 3.37 2.46
CA GLU A 73 -1.23 3.64 3.41
C GLU A 73 -0.51 2.34 3.75
N SER A 74 0.82 2.34 3.86
CA SER A 74 1.56 1.17 4.30
C SER A 74 1.24 0.82 5.75
N VAL A 75 1.01 -0.46 6.03
CA VAL A 75 0.90 -0.94 7.42
C VAL A 75 2.26 -0.87 8.12
N LYS A 76 3.32 -1.31 7.44
CA LYS A 76 4.70 -1.31 7.96
C LYS A 76 5.28 0.10 8.11
N CYS A 77 5.00 1.00 7.16
CA CYS A 77 5.50 2.37 7.14
C CYS A 77 4.34 3.35 7.36
N ARG A 78 3.84 3.46 8.60
CA ARG A 78 2.70 4.33 8.94
C ARG A 78 2.96 5.79 8.55
N GLY A 79 1.93 6.46 8.05
CA GLY A 79 2.02 7.83 7.52
C GLY A 79 2.55 7.92 6.07
N TRP A 80 2.89 6.79 5.43
CA TRP A 80 3.31 6.77 4.03
C TRP A 80 2.22 6.17 3.12
N LEU A 81 1.87 6.88 2.05
CA LEU A 81 0.87 6.46 1.07
C LEU A 81 1.47 6.19 -0.30
N ILE A 82 0.87 5.26 -1.04
CA ILE A 82 1.11 5.12 -2.47
C ILE A 82 0.65 6.40 -3.17
N SER A 83 1.48 6.92 -4.06
CA SER A 83 1.23 8.16 -4.78
C SER A 83 1.73 8.15 -6.22
N THR A 84 1.15 9.04 -7.03
CA THR A 84 1.66 9.42 -8.35
C THR A 84 2.18 10.86 -8.34
N SER A 85 3.02 11.19 -9.32
CA SER A 85 3.37 12.59 -9.61
C SER A 85 2.13 13.39 -10.00
N TRP A 86 2.04 14.65 -9.53
CA TRP A 86 1.03 15.60 -9.98
C TRP A 86 1.37 16.21 -11.34
N GLU A 87 2.65 16.44 -11.62
CA GLU A 87 3.09 17.29 -12.73
C GLU A 87 3.54 16.50 -13.95
N GLU A 88 4.13 15.31 -13.76
CA GLU A 88 4.79 14.56 -14.82
C GLU A 88 4.07 13.25 -15.11
N GLU A 89 3.75 13.03 -16.39
CA GLU A 89 3.24 11.74 -16.86
C GLU A 89 4.35 10.67 -16.91
N SER A 90 3.95 9.40 -16.94
CA SER A 90 4.85 8.24 -17.08
C SER A 90 5.93 8.11 -16.00
N LYS A 91 5.68 8.65 -14.80
CA LYS A 91 6.51 8.43 -13.62
C LYS A 91 6.13 7.15 -12.88
N PRO A 92 7.10 6.50 -12.19
CA PRO A 92 6.79 5.35 -11.34
C PRO A 92 5.86 5.75 -10.18
N LEU A 93 5.14 4.76 -9.67
CA LEU A 93 4.48 4.88 -8.38
C LEU A 93 5.53 4.93 -7.27
N GLU A 94 5.29 5.78 -6.27
CA GLU A 94 6.20 5.93 -5.13
C GLU A 94 5.41 6.05 -3.84
N MET A 95 6.08 5.91 -2.70
CA MET A 95 5.53 6.29 -1.42
C MET A 95 5.78 7.76 -1.14
N CYS A 96 4.82 8.45 -0.53
CA CYS A 96 5.01 9.80 0.02
C CYS A 96 4.36 9.92 1.40
N GLU A 97 4.82 10.86 2.21
CA GLU A 97 4.15 11.21 3.47
C GLU A 97 2.79 11.87 3.20
N VAL A 98 1.84 11.74 4.13
CA VAL A 98 0.45 12.23 4.02
C VAL A 98 0.36 13.67 3.51
N ASP A 99 1.26 14.55 3.96
CA ASP A 99 1.22 15.99 3.68
C ASP A 99 2.19 16.42 2.56
N SER A 100 2.66 15.48 1.75
CA SER A 100 3.60 15.78 0.66
C SER A 100 2.92 16.61 -0.44
N ALA A 101 3.41 17.83 -0.64
CA ALA A 101 2.97 18.69 -1.75
C ALA A 101 3.27 18.02 -3.11
N ASN A 102 2.45 18.33 -4.13
CA ASN A 102 2.60 17.86 -5.52
C ASN A 102 2.54 16.33 -5.71
N ARG A 103 1.92 15.60 -4.78
CA ARG A 103 1.64 14.16 -4.89
C ARG A 103 0.15 13.88 -4.86
N LEU A 104 -0.29 12.93 -5.67
CA LEU A 104 -1.66 12.43 -5.67
C LEU A 104 -1.72 11.09 -4.96
N THR A 105 -2.60 10.97 -3.96
CA THR A 105 -2.73 9.76 -3.12
C THR A 105 -4.13 9.12 -3.19
N CYS A 106 -5.03 9.70 -3.98
CA CYS A 106 -6.41 9.26 -4.14
C CYS A 106 -6.64 8.58 -5.50
N PHE A 107 -7.18 7.37 -5.46
CA PHE A 107 -7.41 6.52 -6.62
C PHE A 107 -8.88 6.12 -6.71
N LYS A 108 -9.41 6.10 -7.93
CA LYS A 108 -10.69 5.42 -8.23
C LYS A 108 -10.42 3.96 -8.52
N LEU A 109 -11.24 3.09 -7.93
CA LEU A 109 -11.24 1.66 -8.24
C LEU A 109 -12.42 1.37 -9.15
N ASN A 110 -12.15 0.69 -10.26
CA ASN A 110 -13.16 0.20 -11.21
C ASN A 110 -13.42 -1.29 -10.97
#